data_AF-A0A2D5RPW2-F1
#
_entry.id   AF-A0A2D5RPW2-F1
#
_cell.length_a   1.000
_cell.length_b   1.000
_cell.length_c   1.000
_cell.angle_alpha   90.00
_cell.angle_beta   90.00
_cell.angle_gamma   90.00
#
_symmetry.space_group_name_H-M   'P 1'
#
loop_
_entity.id
_entity.type
_entity.pdbx_description
1 polymer ?
#
loop_
_entity_poly.entity_id
_entity_poly.type
_entity_poly.pdbx_seq_one_letter_code
_entity_poly.pdbx_strand_id
1 'polypeptide(L)'
;MKQVLVSIVGSVLLLSSQQLLAQEQGQSMHCQLGEAVRVIEVNYPEGGELPCEVQYTKEGTTAVLWQASNEAGYCQQQAASFADKLRGYGFECVAMAAANKAEAGDDSQ
;
A
#
# COMPACT_ATOMS: atom_id res chain seq x y z
N MET A 1 1.53 52.45 -33.84
CA MET A 1 2.77 52.08 -34.54
C MET A 1 3.41 50.91 -33.81
N LYS A 2 3.79 49.89 -34.57
CA LYS A 2 4.44 48.65 -34.14
C LYS A 2 5.83 48.96 -33.55
N GLN A 3 6.19 48.36 -32.43
CA GLN A 3 7.60 48.17 -32.04
C GLN A 3 7.78 46.69 -31.72
N VAL A 4 8.78 46.12 -32.39
CA VAL A 4 8.99 44.69 -32.58
C VAL A 4 9.85 44.13 -31.45
N LEU A 5 9.52 42.89 -31.11
CA LEU A 5 10.31 41.87 -30.42
C LEU A 5 11.83 42.09 -30.49
N VAL A 6 12.49 41.89 -29.35
CA VAL A 6 13.55 40.88 -29.11
C VAL A 6 14.05 41.15 -27.70
N SER A 7 13.84 40.23 -26.77
CA SER A 7 14.59 40.24 -25.52
C SER A 7 14.68 38.83 -24.92
N ILE A 8 15.90 38.32 -25.03
CA ILE A 8 16.63 37.54 -24.02
C ILE A 8 16.18 36.08 -23.85
N VAL A 9 16.96 35.21 -24.50
CA VAL A 9 17.24 33.84 -24.07
C VAL A 9 17.70 33.91 -22.60
N GLY A 10 16.83 33.47 -21.70
CA GLY A 10 17.04 33.53 -20.26
C GLY A 10 16.30 32.40 -19.57
N SER A 11 16.84 31.20 -19.77
CA SER A 11 16.81 30.00 -18.95
C SER A 11 15.83 29.88 -17.76
N VAL A 12 15.30 28.65 -17.68
CA VAL A 12 14.74 27.91 -16.54
C VAL A 12 13.23 28.06 -16.30
N LEU A 13 12.45 27.38 -17.15
CA LEU A 13 11.18 26.78 -16.74
C LEU A 13 11.47 25.68 -15.70
N LEU A 14 11.39 26.01 -14.41
CA LEU A 14 11.36 25.01 -13.34
C LEU A 14 9.99 24.31 -13.34
N LEU A 15 9.83 23.31 -14.21
CA LEU A 15 8.80 22.28 -14.03
C LEU A 15 9.24 21.36 -12.89
N SER A 16 9.05 21.81 -11.64
CA SER A 16 9.23 20.95 -10.48
C SER A 16 8.03 20.01 -10.36
N SER A 17 8.03 18.95 -11.16
CA SER A 17 7.18 17.77 -10.97
C SER A 17 7.68 17.03 -9.72
N GLN A 18 7.29 17.53 -8.55
CA GLN A 18 7.66 16.93 -7.27
C GLN A 18 6.81 15.68 -7.03
N GLN A 19 7.37 14.57 -7.55
CA GLN A 19 7.52 13.30 -6.86
C GLN A 19 6.25 12.73 -6.20
N LEU A 20 5.52 11.94 -6.98
CA LEU A 20 4.67 10.89 -6.43
C LEU A 20 5.61 9.85 -5.80
N LEU A 21 5.93 10.00 -4.52
CA LEU A 21 6.53 8.91 -3.75
C LEU A 21 5.45 7.84 -3.65
N ALA A 22 5.54 6.79 -4.47
CA ALA A 22 4.87 5.55 -4.20
C ALA A 22 5.40 5.06 -2.85
N GLN A 23 4.67 5.33 -1.77
CA GLN A 23 4.89 4.68 -0.49
C GLN A 23 4.53 3.21 -0.69
N GLU A 24 5.48 2.41 -1.15
CA GLU A 24 5.37 0.96 -1.21
C GLU A 24 5.66 0.42 0.20
N GLN A 25 4.78 0.78 1.14
CA GLN A 25 4.85 0.38 2.53
C GLN A 25 3.56 -0.39 2.83
N GLY A 26 3.62 -1.72 2.69
CA GLY A 26 2.52 -2.63 2.98
C GLY A 26 1.29 -2.48 2.07
N GLN A 27 0.65 -3.61 1.75
CA GLN A 27 -0.64 -3.61 1.06
C GLN A 27 -1.67 -4.26 1.98
N SER A 28 -2.74 -3.54 2.29
CA SER A 28 -3.87 -4.09 3.06
C SER A 28 -5.13 -4.15 2.19
N MET A 29 -5.82 -5.29 2.23
CA MET A 29 -7.11 -5.49 1.58
C MET A 29 -8.16 -5.74 2.66
N HIS A 30 -9.18 -4.88 2.69
CA HIS A 30 -10.32 -5.01 3.57
C HIS A 30 -11.48 -5.62 2.79
N CYS A 31 -11.95 -6.79 3.23
CA CYS A 31 -12.99 -7.57 2.59
C CYS A 31 -14.22 -7.66 3.48
N GLN A 32 -15.39 -7.28 2.98
CA GLN A 32 -16.63 -7.26 3.74
C GLN A 32 -17.76 -8.07 3.07
N LEU A 33 -18.50 -8.83 3.88
CA LEU A 33 -19.75 -9.49 3.50
C LEU A 33 -20.75 -9.35 4.65
N GLY A 34 -21.71 -8.42 4.51
CA GLY A 34 -22.59 -8.04 5.62
C GLY A 34 -21.77 -7.52 6.81
N GLU A 35 -21.90 -8.18 7.97
CA GLU A 35 -21.14 -7.86 9.18
C GLU A 35 -19.78 -8.58 9.25
N ALA A 36 -19.53 -9.54 8.37
CA ALA A 36 -18.27 -10.27 8.36
C ALA A 36 -17.16 -9.42 7.72
N VAL A 37 -16.10 -9.14 8.49
CA VAL A 37 -14.91 -8.42 8.03
C VAL A 37 -13.72 -9.37 8.00
N ARG A 38 -12.94 -9.30 6.92
CA ARG A 38 -11.66 -9.98 6.75
C ARG A 38 -10.61 -8.98 6.30
N VAL A 39 -9.40 -9.13 6.80
CA VAL A 39 -8.27 -8.25 6.46
C VAL A 39 -7.13 -9.12 5.95
N ILE A 40 -6.55 -8.77 4.80
CA ILE A 40 -5.36 -9.40 4.24
C ILE A 40 -4.26 -8.35 4.22
N GLU A 41 -3.14 -8.60 4.89
CA GLU A 41 -2.03 -7.65 5.02
C GLU A 41 -0.73 -8.26 4.51
N VAL A 42 -0.04 -7.55 3.62
CA VAL A 42 1.35 -7.84 3.24
C VAL A 42 2.27 -7.04 4.17
N ASN A 43 3.09 -7.75 4.92
CA ASN A 43 4.04 -7.19 5.89
C ASN A 43 5.49 -7.50 5.50
N TYR A 44 6.39 -6.57 5.82
CA TYR A 44 7.83 -6.69 5.61
C TYR A 44 8.55 -6.53 6.96
N PRO A 45 8.76 -7.62 7.72
CA PRO A 45 9.26 -7.55 9.09
C PRO A 45 10.66 -6.92 9.23
N GLU A 46 11.49 -6.95 8.18
CA GLU A 46 12.83 -6.35 8.19
C GLU A 46 12.89 -4.97 7.51
N GLY A 47 11.75 -4.42 7.08
CA GLY A 47 11.65 -3.08 6.49
C GLY A 47 12.15 -2.96 5.03
N GLY A 48 12.70 -4.04 4.45
CA GLY A 48 13.00 -4.15 3.01
C GLY A 48 11.89 -4.83 2.21
N GLU A 49 12.17 -5.25 0.98
CA GLU A 49 11.22 -6.03 0.16
C GLU A 49 11.10 -7.51 0.61
N LEU A 50 12.06 -7.97 1.41
CA LEU A 50 12.16 -9.33 1.92
C LEU A 50 12.76 -9.34 3.33
N PRO A 51 12.48 -10.37 4.13
CA PRO A 51 11.39 -11.33 3.93
C PRO A 51 10.02 -10.63 3.95
N CYS A 52 9.01 -11.28 3.39
CA CYS A 52 7.63 -10.81 3.40
C CYS A 52 6.70 -11.87 4.00
N GLU A 53 5.58 -11.41 4.55
CA GLU A 53 4.51 -12.25 5.09
C GLU A 53 3.15 -11.77 4.61
N VAL A 54 2.20 -12.70 4.41
CA VAL A 54 0.78 -12.38 4.24
C VAL A 54 0.03 -12.81 5.49
N GLN A 55 -0.47 -11.83 6.23
CA GLN A 55 -1.31 -12.04 7.40
C GLN A 55 -2.79 -11.94 7.03
N TYR A 56 -3.60 -12.78 7.66
CA TYR A 56 -5.03 -12.80 7.46
C TYR A 56 -5.75 -12.72 8.79
N THR A 57 -6.59 -11.69 8.94
CA THR A 57 -7.44 -11.51 10.12
C THR A 57 -8.89 -11.85 9.82
N LYS A 58 -9.48 -12.65 10.70
CA LYS A 58 -10.84 -13.18 10.60
C LYS A 58 -11.43 -13.31 11.99
N GLU A 59 -12.54 -12.62 12.26
CA GLU A 59 -13.22 -12.69 13.57
C GLU A 59 -12.25 -12.38 14.73
N GLY A 60 -11.40 -11.37 14.54
CA GLY A 60 -10.38 -10.95 15.51
C GLY A 60 -9.16 -11.86 15.65
N THR A 61 -9.11 -12.99 14.93
CA THR A 61 -7.96 -13.90 14.93
C THR A 61 -7.08 -13.67 13.70
N THR A 62 -5.78 -13.52 13.90
CA THR A 62 -4.79 -13.35 12.82
C THR A 62 -3.93 -14.59 12.64
N ALA A 63 -3.69 -14.97 11.38
CA ALA A 63 -2.75 -16.04 11.03
C ALA A 63 -1.86 -15.62 9.86
N VAL A 64 -0.61 -16.09 9.85
CA VAL A 64 0.29 -16.00 8.68
C VAL A 64 -0.10 -17.10 7.70
N LEU A 65 -0.52 -16.74 6.50
CA LEU A 65 -0.90 -17.68 5.45
C LEU A 65 0.26 -18.02 4.51
N TRP A 66 1.09 -17.03 4.22
CA TRP A 66 2.24 -17.16 3.33
C TRP A 66 3.42 -16.35 3.85
N GLN A 67 4.62 -16.79 3.51
CA GLN A 67 5.86 -16.08 3.76
C GLN A 67 6.87 -16.38 2.63
N ALA A 68 7.77 -15.44 2.35
CA ALA A 68 8.90 -15.64 1.46
C ALA A 68 10.12 -14.87 1.96
N SER A 69 11.31 -15.46 1.79
CA SER A 69 12.58 -14.84 2.22
C SER A 69 13.48 -14.44 1.05
N ASN A 70 13.17 -14.87 -0.17
CA ASN A 70 14.04 -14.72 -1.34
C ASN A 70 13.30 -14.44 -2.65
N GLU A 71 11.99 -14.20 -2.61
CA GLU A 71 11.18 -13.95 -3.81
C GLU A 71 10.35 -12.67 -3.64
N ALA A 72 10.91 -11.55 -4.09
CA ALA A 72 10.21 -10.27 -4.08
C ALA A 72 8.93 -10.37 -4.93
N GLY A 73 7.85 -9.76 -4.45
CA GLY A 73 6.54 -9.79 -5.12
C GLY A 73 5.69 -11.02 -4.82
N TYR A 74 6.23 -12.08 -4.19
CA TYR A 74 5.48 -13.29 -3.88
C TYR A 74 4.27 -13.01 -2.96
N CYS A 75 4.47 -12.27 -1.88
CA CYS A 75 3.39 -11.99 -0.92
C CYS A 75 2.29 -11.11 -1.53
N GLN A 76 2.64 -10.13 -2.36
CA GLN A 76 1.68 -9.27 -3.06
C GLN A 76 0.80 -10.09 -4.02
N GLN A 77 1.40 -11.01 -4.77
CA GLN A 77 0.66 -11.91 -5.67
C GLN A 77 -0.29 -12.82 -4.89
N GLN A 78 0.16 -13.38 -3.76
CA GLN A 78 -0.70 -14.22 -2.92
C GLN A 78 -1.85 -13.43 -2.29
N ALA A 79 -1.59 -12.22 -1.79
CA ALA A 79 -2.62 -11.35 -1.23
C ALA A 79 -3.69 -10.98 -2.28
N ALA A 80 -3.28 -10.61 -3.50
CA ALA A 80 -4.19 -10.31 -4.60
C ALA A 80 -5.04 -11.53 -4.99
N SER A 81 -4.39 -12.69 -5.21
CA SER A 81 -5.06 -13.96 -5.53
C SER A 81 -6.05 -14.38 -4.44
N PHE A 82 -5.70 -14.15 -3.18
CA PHE A 82 -6.58 -14.48 -2.07
C PHE A 82 -7.77 -13.52 -1.95
N ALA A 83 -7.57 -12.23 -2.19
CA ALA A 83 -8.67 -11.27 -2.30
C ALA A 83 -9.64 -11.66 -3.42
N ASP A 84 -9.16 -12.12 -4.57
CA ASP A 84 -10.01 -12.62 -5.67
C ASP A 84 -10.83 -13.85 -5.27
N LYS A 85 -10.25 -14.77 -4.48
CA LYS A 85 -11.00 -15.91 -3.92
C LYS A 85 -12.10 -15.43 -2.97
N LEU A 86 -11.82 -14.47 -2.11
CA LEU A 86 -12.83 -13.90 -1.21
C LEU A 86 -13.95 -13.21 -2.00
N ARG A 87 -13.64 -12.49 -3.08
CA ARG A 87 -14.64 -11.95 -4.03
C ARG A 87 -15.49 -13.06 -4.64
N GLY A 88 -14.87 -14.17 -5.04
CA GLY A 88 -15.58 -15.37 -5.51
C GLY A 88 -16.53 -15.97 -4.46
N TYR A 89 -16.29 -15.73 -3.17
CA TYR A 89 -17.18 -16.10 -2.06
C TYR A 89 -18.17 -15.01 -1.66
N GLY A 90 -18.23 -13.91 -2.41
CA GLY A 90 -19.19 -12.81 -2.21
C GLY A 90 -18.70 -11.67 -1.34
N PHE A 91 -17.42 -11.64 -0.94
CA PHE A 91 -16.87 -10.50 -0.22
C PHE A 91 -16.54 -9.34 -1.17
N GLU A 92 -16.88 -8.13 -0.77
CA GLU A 92 -16.40 -6.91 -1.42
C GLU A 92 -15.05 -6.54 -0.83
N CYS A 93 -13.98 -6.60 -1.64
CA CYS A 93 -12.60 -6.36 -1.21
C CYS A 93 -12.03 -5.07 -1.80
N VAL A 94 -11.66 -4.13 -0.93
CA VAL A 94 -11.05 -2.83 -1.26
C VAL A 94 -9.62 -2.74 -0.75
N ALA A 95 -8.74 -2.20 -1.58
CA ALA A 95 -7.38 -1.87 -1.18
C ALA A 95 -7.40 -0.63 -0.27
N MET A 96 -6.68 -0.72 0.84
CA MET A 96 -6.42 0.39 1.75
C MET A 96 -4.92 0.68 1.69
N ALA A 97 -4.56 1.96 1.74
CA ALA A 97 -3.19 2.30 2.10
C ALA A 97 -2.91 1.62 3.45
N ALA A 98 -1.74 0.98 3.60
CA ALA A 98 -1.36 0.46 4.90
C ALA A 98 -1.50 1.62 5.89
N ALA A 99 -2.31 1.43 6.93
CA ALA A 99 -2.39 2.42 7.98
C ALA A 99 -0.98 2.51 8.55
N ASN A 100 -0.28 3.60 8.24
CA ASN A 100 0.95 3.94 8.94
C ASN A 100 0.62 3.73 10.41
N LYS A 101 1.36 2.84 11.06
CA LYS A 101 1.29 2.61 12.49
C LYS A 101 1.74 3.92 13.13
N ALA A 102 0.85 4.90 13.17
CA ALA A 102 1.01 6.14 13.88
C ALA A 102 1.07 5.73 15.34
N GLU A 103 2.31 5.62 15.80
CA GLU A 103 2.76 6.02 17.12
C GLU A 103 1.59 6.21 18.10
N ALA A 104 1.30 5.15 18.87
CA ALA A 104 0.79 5.34 20.21
C ALA A 104 1.92 6.00 21.02
N GLY A 105 2.08 7.31 20.79
CA GLY A 105 2.81 8.18 21.68
C GLY A 105 2.04 8.24 23.00
N ASP A 106 2.64 7.64 24.02
CA ASP A 106 2.93 8.28 25.29
C ASP A 106 1.96 9.41 25.69
N ASP A 107 0.87 9.04 26.36
CA ASP A 107 0.13 9.93 27.25
C ASP A 107 0.09 9.24 28.62
N SER A 108 1.02 9.61 29.49
CA SER A 108 0.89 9.42 30.92
C SER A 108 1.47 10.64 31.62
N GLN A 109 0.51 11.32 32.23
CA GLN A 109 0.49 12.56 32.99
C GLN A 109 1.33 12.52 34.27
#